data_AF-A0A351XAZ2-F1
#
_entry.id   AF-A0A351XAZ2-F1
#
_cell.length_a   1.000
_cell.length_b   1.000
_cell.length_c   1.000
_cell.angle_alpha   90.00
_cell.angle_beta   90.00
_cell.angle_gamma   90.00
#
_symmetry.space_group_name_H-M   'P 1'
#
loop_
_entity.id
_entity.type
_entity.pdbx_description
1 polymer ?
#
loop_
_entity_poly.entity_id
_entity_poly.type
_entity_poly.pdbx_seq_one_letter_code
_entity_poly.pdbx_strand_id
1 'polypeptide(L)'
;MDKEFYTISVYVDKDENLIGIPCGESDKYQIADIDTVFLLNAPYTDKVLENYIEKVINACYTKKHNDNVETSTIERYTKKKGFVNATRDYTMISIVKTKTNYSLMPTFNDYEKGPLAIDDDEHILPLNYQEGEMSEVIRGFIEIYLKANMFYKEKAELEAEKNNKN
;
A
#
# COMPACT_ATOMS: atom_id res chain seq x y z
N MET A 1 -10.59 -21.05 -6.79
CA MET A 1 -11.73 -20.46 -7.53
C MET A 1 -11.23 -19.15 -8.09
N ASP A 2 -11.24 -18.98 -9.41
CA ASP A 2 -10.68 -17.78 -10.03
C ASP A 2 -11.51 -16.56 -9.66
N LYS A 3 -10.88 -15.56 -9.04
CA LYS A 3 -11.52 -14.28 -8.69
C LYS A 3 -11.44 -13.31 -9.88
N GLU A 4 -12.36 -12.35 -9.94
CA GLU A 4 -12.35 -11.32 -10.99
C GLU A 4 -11.13 -10.40 -10.86
N PHE A 5 -10.72 -10.15 -9.62
CA PHE A 5 -9.51 -9.41 -9.30
C PHE A 5 -8.95 -9.85 -7.94
N TYR A 6 -7.72 -9.43 -7.68
CA TYR A 6 -7.00 -9.55 -6.43
C TYR A 6 -6.44 -8.17 -6.10
N THR A 7 -6.57 -7.72 -4.86
CA THR A 7 -6.08 -6.40 -4.45
C THR A 7 -5.18 -6.53 -3.23
N ILE A 8 -4.09 -5.76 -3.21
CA ILE A 8 -3.12 -5.69 -2.13
C ILE A 8 -2.78 -4.24 -1.81
N SER A 9 -2.45 -3.98 -0.55
CA SER A 9 -1.85 -2.72 -0.11
C SER A 9 -0.37 -2.93 0.14
N VAL A 10 0.48 -2.12 -0.50
CA VAL A 10 1.93 -2.12 -0.32
C VAL A 10 2.35 -0.82 0.33
N TYR A 11 2.80 -0.87 1.58
CA TYR A 11 3.30 0.27 2.33
C TYR A 11 4.83 0.34 2.23
N VAL A 12 5.34 1.52 1.89
CA VAL A 12 6.77 1.80 1.69
C VAL A 12 7.24 2.75 2.79
N ASP A 13 8.27 2.35 3.53
CA ASP A 13 8.90 3.24 4.52
C ASP A 13 9.98 4.14 3.92
N LYS A 14 10.55 5.03 4.74
CA LYS A 14 11.61 5.97 4.35
C LYS A 14 12.91 5.29 3.86
N ASP A 15 13.12 4.03 4.23
CA ASP A 15 14.30 3.24 3.88
C ASP A 15 13.97 2.30 2.71
N GLU A 16 12.82 2.54 2.04
CA GLU A 16 12.27 1.76 0.93
C GLU A 16 11.94 0.29 1.27
N ASN A 17 11.79 -0.05 2.55
CA ASN A 17 11.27 -1.36 2.92
C ASN A 17 9.76 -1.43 2.66
N LEU A 18 9.31 -2.61 2.24
CA LEU A 18 7.93 -2.86 1.84
C LEU A 18 7.21 -3.73 2.86
N ILE A 19 5.96 -3.37 3.15
CA ILE A 19 4.99 -4.15 3.91
C ILE A 19 3.80 -4.42 2.99
N GLY A 20 3.52 -5.69 2.71
CA GLY A 20 2.50 -6.13 1.78
C GLY A 20 1.37 -6.80 2.54
N ILE A 21 0.16 -6.28 2.36
CA ILE A 21 -1.04 -6.79 3.00
C ILE A 21 -2.03 -7.19 1.91
N PRO A 22 -2.35 -8.49 1.79
CA PRO A 22 -3.35 -8.94 0.83
C PRO A 22 -4.77 -8.75 1.34
N CYS A 23 -5.72 -8.61 0.42
CA CYS A 23 -7.14 -8.52 0.75
C CYS A 23 -7.87 -9.86 0.60
N GLY A 24 -9.01 -9.95 1.26
CA GLY A 24 -9.90 -11.11 1.22
C GLY A 24 -11.35 -10.66 1.31
N GLU A 25 -12.27 -11.64 1.27
CA GLU A 25 -13.70 -11.37 1.42
C GLU A 25 -13.99 -10.79 2.82
N SER A 26 -14.82 -9.76 2.86
CA SER A 26 -15.36 -9.15 4.07
C SER A 26 -16.88 -9.11 3.93
N ASP A 27 -17.60 -9.52 4.97
CA ASP A 27 -19.06 -9.50 4.95
C ASP A 27 -19.58 -8.05 5.14
N LYS A 28 -18.75 -7.14 5.67
CA LYS A 28 -19.08 -5.72 5.93
C LYS A 28 -18.63 -4.78 4.81
N TYR A 29 -17.42 -4.96 4.30
CA TYR A 29 -16.77 -4.07 3.34
C TYR A 29 -16.67 -4.68 1.94
N GLN A 30 -17.21 -5.88 1.73
CA GLN A 30 -17.04 -6.73 0.54
C GLN A 30 -15.61 -7.26 0.41
N ILE A 31 -14.61 -6.38 0.43
CA ILE A 31 -13.19 -6.71 0.38
C ILE A 31 -12.43 -5.84 1.37
N ALA A 32 -11.55 -6.47 2.15
CA ALA A 32 -10.69 -5.77 3.11
C ALA A 32 -9.40 -6.56 3.38
N ASP A 33 -8.40 -5.87 3.90
CA ASP A 33 -7.10 -6.42 4.33
C ASP A 33 -7.28 -7.62 5.25
N ILE A 34 -6.69 -8.76 4.92
CA ILE A 34 -6.69 -9.91 5.84
C ILE A 34 -5.54 -9.78 6.83
N ASP A 35 -5.60 -10.55 7.92
CA ASP A 35 -4.57 -10.54 8.96
C ASP A 35 -3.28 -11.28 8.54
N THR A 36 -2.69 -10.90 7.41
CA THR A 36 -1.46 -11.48 6.85
C THR A 36 -0.55 -10.34 6.44
N VAL A 37 0.74 -10.45 6.78
CA VAL A 37 1.75 -9.42 6.47
C VAL A 37 2.96 -10.07 5.82
N PHE A 38 3.43 -9.49 4.73
CA PHE A 38 4.68 -9.83 4.07
C PHE A 38 5.65 -8.66 4.15
N LEU A 39 6.95 -8.95 4.23
CA LEU A 39 8.00 -7.96 4.34
C LEU A 39 9.04 -8.18 3.24
N LEU A 40 9.55 -7.07 2.70
CA LEU A 40 10.73 -7.06 1.83
C LEU A 40 11.59 -5.85 2.20
N ASN A 41 12.82 -6.10 2.64
CA ASN A 41 13.76 -5.04 3.01
C ASN A 41 14.61 -4.62 1.81
N ALA A 42 14.88 -3.33 1.68
CA ALA A 42 15.82 -2.81 0.70
C ALA A 42 17.29 -3.12 1.10
N PRO A 43 18.23 -3.22 0.13
CA PRO A 43 18.00 -3.16 -1.31
C PRO A 43 17.51 -4.51 -1.86
N TYR A 44 16.70 -4.43 -2.92
CA TYR A 44 16.20 -5.61 -3.65
C TYR A 44 16.36 -5.39 -5.16
N THR A 45 16.55 -6.48 -5.90
CA THR A 45 16.54 -6.46 -7.37
C THR A 45 15.11 -6.40 -7.91
N ASP A 46 14.96 -6.06 -9.18
CA ASP A 46 13.64 -5.98 -9.83
C ASP A 46 12.89 -7.31 -9.75
N LYS A 47 13.58 -8.41 -10.07
CA LYS A 47 13.06 -9.76 -9.91
C LYS A 47 12.60 -10.09 -8.50
N VAL A 48 13.32 -9.63 -7.47
CA VAL A 48 12.92 -9.89 -6.06
C VAL A 48 11.66 -9.10 -5.72
N LEU A 49 11.56 -7.85 -6.18
CA LEU A 49 10.37 -7.01 -6.00
C LEU A 49 9.15 -7.62 -6.69
N GLU A 50 9.25 -8.01 -7.95
CA GLU A 50 8.15 -8.59 -8.72
C GLU A 50 7.67 -9.91 -8.11
N ASN A 51 8.60 -10.79 -7.72
CA ASN A 51 8.26 -12.02 -7.00
C ASN A 51 7.59 -11.76 -5.66
N TYR A 52 7.99 -10.68 -4.96
CA TYR A 52 7.36 -10.27 -3.73
C TYR A 52 5.91 -9.83 -3.96
N ILE A 53 5.64 -9.00 -4.98
CA ILE A 53 4.28 -8.57 -5.33
C ILE A 53 3.40 -9.79 -5.64
N GLU A 54 3.88 -10.72 -6.48
CA GLU A 54 3.15 -11.96 -6.78
C GLU A 54 2.91 -12.81 -5.53
N LYS A 55 3.88 -12.89 -4.62
CA LYS A 55 3.73 -13.61 -3.36
C LYS A 55 2.60 -13.03 -2.50
N VAL A 56 2.50 -11.69 -2.41
CA VAL A 56 1.42 -11.03 -1.67
C VAL A 56 0.08 -11.28 -2.37
N ILE A 57 0.00 -11.10 -3.70
CA ILE A 57 -1.22 -11.35 -4.49
C ILE A 57 -1.72 -12.79 -4.32
N ASN A 58 -0.81 -13.78 -4.36
CA ASN A 58 -1.16 -15.18 -4.19
C ASN A 58 -1.71 -15.51 -2.79
N ALA A 59 -1.53 -14.62 -1.81
CA ALA A 59 -2.10 -14.76 -0.48
C ALA A 59 -3.51 -14.14 -0.36
N CYS A 60 -3.99 -13.40 -1.36
CA CYS A 60 -5.35 -12.88 -1.39
C CYS A 60 -6.39 -14.00 -1.32
N TYR A 61 -7.49 -13.75 -0.62
CA TYR A 61 -8.60 -14.69 -0.42
C TYR A 61 -8.23 -16.06 0.18
N THR A 62 -7.01 -16.24 0.69
CA THR A 62 -6.63 -17.47 1.43
C THR A 62 -7.38 -17.60 2.76
N LYS A 63 -7.91 -16.49 3.26
CA LYS A 63 -8.85 -16.41 4.39
C LYS A 63 -9.76 -15.19 4.20
N LYS A 64 -10.84 -15.14 4.99
CA LYS A 64 -11.69 -13.94 5.10
C LYS A 64 -11.02 -12.87 5.95
N HIS A 65 -11.39 -11.62 5.71
CA HIS A 65 -11.18 -10.53 6.63
C HIS A 65 -11.90 -10.82 7.96
N ASN A 66 -11.34 -10.35 9.08
CA ASN A 66 -11.98 -10.50 10.38
C ASN A 66 -12.81 -9.26 10.72
N ASP A 67 -14.07 -9.26 10.28
CA ASP A 67 -15.01 -8.13 10.47
C ASP A 67 -15.29 -7.79 11.95
N ASN A 68 -14.90 -8.66 12.90
CA ASN A 68 -15.07 -8.42 14.34
C ASN A 68 -13.92 -7.60 14.95
N VAL A 69 -12.84 -7.34 14.21
CA VAL A 69 -11.70 -6.56 14.69
C VAL A 69 -11.77 -5.17 14.10
N GLU A 70 -11.97 -4.17 14.95
CA GLU A 70 -12.11 -2.77 14.52
C GLU A 70 -10.79 -2.15 14.02
N THR A 71 -9.65 -2.71 14.42
CA THR A 71 -8.34 -2.24 13.96
C THR A 71 -7.97 -2.87 12.63
N SER A 72 -7.34 -2.11 11.76
CA SER A 72 -6.77 -2.61 10.51
C SER A 72 -5.55 -3.53 10.76
N THR A 73 -5.18 -4.33 9.75
CA THR A 73 -3.98 -5.17 9.83
C THR A 73 -2.71 -4.33 10.01
N ILE A 74 -2.62 -3.17 9.34
CA ILE A 74 -1.47 -2.27 9.50
C ILE A 74 -1.40 -1.65 10.91
N GLU A 75 -2.52 -1.32 11.55
CA GLU A 75 -2.54 -0.88 12.95
C GLU A 75 -2.00 -1.95 13.91
N ARG A 76 -2.44 -3.20 13.73
CA ARG A 76 -1.94 -4.31 14.55
C ARG A 76 -0.46 -4.58 14.32
N TYR A 77 -0.01 -4.53 13.07
CA TYR A 77 1.39 -4.73 12.70
C TYR A 77 2.30 -3.65 13.30
N THR A 78 1.95 -2.38 13.10
CA THR A 78 2.74 -1.24 13.58
C THR A 78 2.56 -0.97 15.08
N LYS A 79 1.57 -1.60 15.72
CA LYS A 79 1.16 -1.37 17.11
C LYS A 79 0.78 0.09 17.39
N LYS A 80 0.37 0.82 16.35
CA LYS A 80 -0.10 2.20 16.45
C LYS A 80 -1.62 2.20 16.43
N LYS A 81 -2.22 2.96 17.35
CA LYS A 81 -3.67 3.13 17.41
C LYS A 81 -4.12 4.13 16.34
N GLY A 82 -5.11 3.76 15.55
CA GLY A 82 -5.71 4.56 14.48
C GLY A 82 -5.01 4.34 13.14
N PHE A 83 -5.80 4.04 12.10
CA PHE A 83 -5.32 3.78 10.73
C PHE A 83 -4.41 4.90 10.21
N VAL A 84 -4.82 6.16 10.40
CA VAL A 84 -4.05 7.35 10.00
C VAL A 84 -2.66 7.36 10.64
N ASN A 85 -2.58 7.09 11.94
CA ASN A 85 -1.31 7.08 12.66
C ASN A 85 -0.43 5.87 12.27
N ALA A 86 -1.06 4.71 12.06
CA ALA A 86 -0.38 3.50 11.61
C ALA A 86 0.28 3.68 10.24
N THR A 87 -0.37 4.42 9.33
CA THR A 87 0.07 4.66 7.96
C THR A 87 0.90 5.94 7.78
N ARG A 88 0.93 6.83 8.78
CA ARG A 88 1.58 8.15 8.74
C ARG A 88 3.02 8.17 8.21
N ASP A 89 3.79 7.13 8.53
CA ASP A 89 5.21 7.06 8.18
C ASP A 89 5.47 6.20 6.92
N TYR A 90 4.43 5.86 6.18
CA TYR A 90 4.49 5.01 5.00
C TYR A 90 3.80 5.65 3.81
N THR A 91 4.36 5.51 2.61
CA THR A 91 3.62 5.76 1.37
C THR A 91 2.96 4.46 0.93
N MET A 92 1.66 4.47 0.62
CA MET A 92 0.97 3.27 0.14
C MET A 92 0.91 3.26 -1.40
N ILE A 93 1.07 2.08 -1.98
CA ILE A 93 0.74 1.78 -3.36
C ILE A 93 -0.36 0.72 -3.33
N SER A 94 -1.50 1.03 -3.95
CA SER A 94 -2.59 0.07 -4.15
C SER A 94 -2.34 -0.69 -5.45
N ILE A 95 -2.36 -2.02 -5.39
CA ILE A 95 -2.14 -2.85 -6.58
C ILE A 95 -3.30 -3.81 -6.75
N VAL A 96 -3.96 -3.73 -7.91
CA VAL A 96 -5.08 -4.59 -8.31
C VAL A 96 -4.66 -5.45 -9.50
N LYS A 97 -4.67 -6.77 -9.35
CA LYS A 97 -4.47 -7.72 -10.45
C LYS A 97 -5.82 -8.23 -10.93
N THR A 98 -6.09 -8.06 -12.22
CA THR A 98 -7.26 -8.62 -12.90
C THR A 98 -6.84 -9.80 -13.79
N LYS A 99 -7.78 -10.32 -14.58
CA LYS A 99 -7.48 -11.36 -15.59
C LYS A 99 -6.66 -10.85 -16.77
N THR A 100 -6.48 -9.55 -16.93
CA THR A 100 -5.86 -8.95 -18.13
C THR A 100 -4.72 -7.99 -17.82
N ASN A 101 -4.65 -7.43 -16.60
CA ASN A 101 -3.64 -6.45 -16.23
C ASN A 101 -3.40 -6.37 -14.72
N TYR A 102 -2.40 -5.59 -14.35
CA TYR A 102 -2.23 -4.97 -13.06
C TYR A 102 -2.58 -3.49 -13.20
N SER A 103 -3.31 -2.97 -12.23
CA SER A 103 -3.47 -1.54 -11.98
C SER A 103 -2.63 -1.22 -10.73
N LEU A 104 -1.69 -0.28 -10.87
CA LEU A 104 -0.87 0.21 -9.78
C LEU A 104 -1.20 1.68 -9.56
N MET A 105 -1.64 2.02 -8.37
CA MET A 105 -2.07 3.37 -8.02
C MET A 105 -1.26 3.87 -6.82
N PRO A 106 -0.56 5.01 -6.94
CA PRO A 106 0.09 5.64 -5.81
C PRO A 106 -0.96 6.28 -4.91
N THR A 107 -0.55 6.63 -3.69
CA THR A 107 -1.41 7.34 -2.75
C THR A 107 -0.74 8.59 -2.19
N PHE A 108 -1.57 9.57 -1.87
CA PHE A 108 -1.21 10.69 -1.02
C PHE A 108 -1.66 10.42 0.41
N ASN A 109 -0.81 10.71 1.40
CA ASN A 109 -1.18 10.59 2.80
C ASN A 109 -1.90 11.86 3.29
N ASP A 110 -3.22 11.77 3.37
CA ASP A 110 -4.03 12.79 4.01
C ASP A 110 -3.90 12.72 5.54
N TYR A 111 -3.79 13.89 6.18
CA TYR A 111 -3.55 14.00 7.62
C TYR A 111 -4.73 13.49 8.47
N GLU A 112 -5.96 13.53 7.95
CA GLU A 112 -7.16 13.10 8.68
C GLU A 112 -7.65 11.72 8.26
N LYS A 113 -7.34 11.30 7.02
CA LYS A 113 -7.90 10.09 6.41
C LYS A 113 -6.88 9.00 6.13
N GLY A 114 -5.58 9.31 6.17
CA GLY A 114 -4.52 8.38 5.80
C GLY A 114 -4.35 8.29 4.27
N PRO A 115 -3.86 7.16 3.74
CA PRO A 115 -3.62 6.97 2.31
C PRO A 115 -4.89 7.14 1.47
N LEU A 116 -4.86 8.03 0.49
CA LEU A 116 -5.89 8.23 -0.53
C LEU A 116 -5.30 7.95 -1.91
N ALA A 117 -5.94 7.07 -2.68
CA ALA A 117 -5.52 6.74 -4.04
C ALA A 117 -5.55 7.97 -4.95
N ILE A 118 -4.56 8.08 -5.83
CA ILE A 118 -4.47 9.12 -6.85
C ILE A 118 -4.80 8.46 -8.18
N ASP A 119 -6.09 8.41 -8.52
CA ASP A 119 -6.59 7.69 -9.70
C ASP A 119 -6.00 8.24 -11.01
N ASP A 120 -5.69 9.55 -11.08
CA ASP A 120 -5.09 10.19 -12.26
C ASP A 120 -3.68 9.68 -12.58
N ASP A 121 -2.98 9.12 -11.58
CA ASP A 121 -1.61 8.60 -11.71
C ASP A 121 -1.59 7.05 -11.75
N GLU A 122 -2.74 6.42 -12.03
CA GLU A 122 -2.84 4.97 -12.24
C GLU A 122 -1.95 4.51 -13.40
N HIS A 123 -1.18 3.46 -13.16
CA HIS A 123 -0.42 2.76 -14.19
C HIS A 123 -1.01 1.37 -14.47
N ILE A 124 -1.46 1.16 -15.70
CA ILE A 124 -1.97 -0.14 -16.18
C ILE A 124 -0.84 -0.92 -16.85
N LEU A 125 -0.47 -2.06 -16.25
CA LEU A 125 0.54 -2.97 -16.77
C LEU A 125 -0.11 -4.28 -17.26
N PRO A 126 0.13 -4.73 -18.50
CA PRO A 126 -0.45 -5.99 -18.99
C PRO A 126 0.14 -7.21 -18.27
N LEU A 127 -0.56 -8.36 -18.24
CA LEU A 127 -0.04 -9.56 -17.55
C LEU A 127 1.27 -10.12 -18.13
N ASN A 128 1.57 -9.85 -19.39
CA ASN A 128 2.76 -10.33 -20.11
C ASN A 128 3.86 -9.27 -20.19
N TYR A 129 3.98 -8.44 -19.15
CA TYR A 129 5.05 -7.46 -18.99
C TYR A 129 6.43 -8.11 -18.98
N GLN A 130 7.46 -7.36 -19.34
CA GLN A 130 8.86 -7.77 -19.30
C GLN A 130 9.42 -7.67 -17.88
N GLU A 131 10.27 -8.62 -17.47
CA GLU A 131 10.95 -8.56 -16.17
C GLU A 131 11.62 -7.18 -16.00
N GLY A 132 11.26 -6.46 -14.93
CA GLY A 132 11.70 -5.09 -14.67
C GLY A 132 10.62 -4.03 -14.80
N GLU A 133 9.62 -4.20 -15.67
CA GLU A 133 8.63 -3.14 -15.95
C GLU A 133 7.78 -2.80 -14.72
N MET A 134 7.32 -3.81 -13.97
CA MET A 134 6.57 -3.56 -12.73
C MET A 134 7.45 -2.91 -11.67
N SER A 135 8.71 -3.35 -11.56
CA SER A 135 9.67 -2.76 -10.64
C SER A 135 9.92 -1.28 -10.96
N GLU A 136 10.08 -0.93 -12.23
CA GLU A 136 10.28 0.45 -12.69
C GLU A 136 9.10 1.34 -12.29
N VAL A 137 7.85 0.88 -12.51
CA VAL A 137 6.64 1.62 -12.10
C VAL A 137 6.60 1.84 -10.59
N ILE A 138 6.82 0.78 -9.81
CA ILE A 138 6.80 0.87 -8.33
C ILE A 138 7.89 1.82 -7.84
N ARG A 139 9.11 1.72 -8.37
CA ARG A 139 10.20 2.63 -8.01
C ARG A 139 9.92 4.07 -8.40
N GLY A 140 9.32 4.30 -9.57
CA GLY A 140 8.86 5.63 -9.97
C GLY A 140 7.88 6.23 -8.95
N PHE A 141 6.91 5.44 -8.48
CA PHE A 141 6.02 5.89 -7.42
C PHE A 141 6.74 6.16 -6.10
N ILE A 142 7.68 5.31 -5.70
CA ILE A 142 8.49 5.53 -4.49
C ILE A 142 9.27 6.84 -4.62
N GLU A 143 9.97 7.06 -5.73
CA GLU A 143 10.81 8.25 -5.93
C GLU A 143 10.01 9.56 -5.90
N ILE A 144 8.77 9.54 -6.40
CA ILE A 144 7.89 10.72 -6.49
C ILE A 144 7.12 10.91 -5.18
N TYR A 145 6.35 9.90 -4.75
CA TYR A 145 5.36 10.06 -3.68
C TYR A 145 5.95 9.89 -2.29
N LEU A 146 7.04 9.14 -2.11
CA LEU A 146 7.72 9.10 -0.81
C LEU A 146 8.23 10.50 -0.43
N LYS A 147 8.88 11.18 -1.39
CA LYS A 147 9.36 12.56 -1.21
C LYS A 147 8.21 13.55 -1.06
N ALA A 148 7.16 13.43 -1.88
CA ALA A 148 5.99 14.30 -1.78
C ALA A 148 5.33 14.18 -0.40
N ASN A 149 5.04 12.95 0.05
CA ASN A 149 4.40 12.70 1.35
C ASN A 149 5.27 13.20 2.51
N MET A 150 6.59 13.06 2.44
CA MET A 150 7.50 13.67 3.42
C MET A 150 7.38 15.19 3.46
N PHE A 151 7.39 15.85 2.30
CA PHE A 151 7.28 17.30 2.19
C PHE A 151 5.95 17.83 2.74
N TYR A 152 4.83 17.20 2.37
CA TYR A 152 3.50 17.62 2.86
C TYR A 152 3.35 17.40 4.37
N LYS A 153 3.94 16.33 4.90
CA LYS A 153 3.99 16.07 6.35
C LYS A 153 4.77 17.17 7.08
N GLU A 154 5.98 17.51 6.63
CA GLU A 154 6.78 18.57 7.25
C GLU A 154 6.04 19.90 7.27
N LYS A 155 5.35 20.25 6.18
CA LYS A 155 4.55 21.46 6.10
C LYS A 155 3.40 21.46 7.12
N ALA A 156 2.66 20.35 7.22
CA ALA A 156 1.55 20.22 8.16
C ALA A 156 2.01 20.29 9.63
N GLU A 157 3.15 19.66 9.95
CA GLU A 157 3.75 19.73 11.30
C GLU A 157 4.16 21.17 11.66
N LEU A 158 4.76 21.91 10.73
CA LEU A 158 5.11 23.33 10.91
C LEU A 158 3.88 24.23 11.11
N GLU A 159 2.78 23.96 10.40
CA GLU A 159 1.53 24.70 10.55
C GLU A 159 0.86 24.42 11.91
N ALA A 160 0.85 23.16 12.35
CA ALA A 160 0.35 22.78 13.67
C ALA A 160 1.16 23.43 14.81
N GLU A 161 2.48 23.47 14.70
CA GLU A 161 3.34 24.16 15.68
C GLU A 161 3.07 25.66 15.78
N LYS A 162 2.78 26.33 14.65
CA LYS A 162 2.42 27.75 14.64
C LYS A 162 1.09 27.99 15.35
N ASN A 163 0.11 27.11 15.16
CA ASN A 163 -1.21 27.23 15.78
C ASN A 163 -1.18 26.93 17.28
N ASN A 164 -0.28 26.05 17.76
CA ASN A 164 -0.13 25.73 19.19
C ASN A 164 0.69 26.75 19.99
N LYS A 165 1.35 27.72 19.33
CA LYS A 165 2.15 28.78 19.96
C LYS A 165 1.37 30.11 20.13
N ASN A 166 0.13 30.18 19.63
CA ASN A 166 -0.80 31.30 19.81
C ASN A 166 -1.93 30.90 20.77
#